data_AF-A0A934PPT5-F1
#
_entry.id   AF-A0A934PPT5-F1
#
_cell.length_a   1.000
_cell.length_b   1.000
_cell.length_c   1.000
_cell.angle_alpha   90.00
_cell.angle_beta   90.00
_cell.angle_gamma   90.00
#
_symmetry.space_group_name_H-M   'P 1'
#
loop_
_entity.id
_entity.type
_entity.pdbx_description
1 polymer ?
#
loop_
_entity_poly.entity_id
_entity_poly.type
_entity_poly.pdbx_seq_one_letter_code
_entity_poly.pdbx_strand_id
1 'polypeptide(L)'
;MTLYLWFVFFLAVQVIHFLGTWKLYEAAGKKSWQAAVPVYNAIVLMKIIGRPTWWTILLFIPIINLIMFPVIWVETLRSFGKKSTLDTVLGIVTLGLYIYYVNYTQKLEYQKDRKLTTKDKASDTISSLLFAIIVATLVHTYVVQPYTIPTSSLEKSLLIGDFLFVSKVNYGPRVPMTTVALPMVHDSIPFIKQKSYEKWPQLPYFRLPALEKIQRTDIVVFNWPMDTVYKFFDRSGRRADKPIDKKSNYVKRCVGIPGDSLAIKDGYVYINGKKLVMPERAKPQYSYEVALDGKTPIDFEYLLRELDITDAAGFKNSATRDTIIFSALTAASAERLKNTPGITAVTRMITKGDDPSIFPHNGKGNADNMGPIYIPEAGKTVALNTESLPYYKEIISDYEGNDLKVNGNEIRINGAVAKTYTFKQNYYWMMGDNRHNSEDSRYWGYVPENHIVGKPVFIWMSWDTNGKGLNKIRWNRVFTTVDGEGQPQSYFQYFLLVLVLFFVGDYFWKKRKENKA
;
A
#
# COMPACT_ATOMS: atom_id res chain seq x y z
N MET A 1 -2.32 22.39 -0.31
CA MET A 1 -2.01 23.51 -1.23
C MET A 1 -2.73 23.25 -2.54
N THR A 2 -3.29 24.28 -3.19
CA THR A 2 -3.87 24.14 -4.54
C THR A 2 -2.77 23.93 -5.58
N LEU A 3 -3.12 23.47 -6.79
CA LEU A 3 -2.17 23.38 -7.91
C LEU A 3 -1.48 24.72 -8.19
N TYR A 4 -2.24 25.83 -8.09
CA TYR A 4 -1.69 27.18 -8.20
C TYR A 4 -0.64 27.48 -7.14
N LEU A 5 -0.90 27.17 -5.86
CA LEU A 5 0.08 27.38 -4.79
C LEU A 5 1.34 26.53 -4.99
N TRP A 6 1.20 25.31 -5.50
CA TRP A 6 2.34 24.46 -5.85
C TRP A 6 3.16 25.05 -7.00
N PHE A 7 2.50 25.61 -8.02
CA PHE A 7 3.16 26.31 -9.11
C PHE A 7 3.92 27.55 -8.62
N VAL A 8 3.31 28.38 -7.77
CA VAL A 8 3.97 29.55 -7.16
C VAL A 8 5.16 29.12 -6.29
N PHE A 9 4.99 28.08 -5.47
CA PHE A 9 6.09 27.53 -4.67
C PHE A 9 7.24 27.04 -5.54
N PHE A 10 6.94 26.32 -6.62
CA PHE A 10 7.94 25.87 -7.58
C PHE A 10 8.72 27.06 -8.17
N LEU A 11 8.05 28.11 -8.63
CA LEU A 11 8.71 29.32 -9.14
C LEU A 11 9.59 30.00 -8.09
N ALA A 12 9.12 30.10 -6.84
CA ALA A 12 9.92 30.65 -5.75
C ALA A 12 11.21 29.85 -5.52
N VAL A 13 11.13 28.51 -5.56
CA VAL A 13 12.32 27.65 -5.48
C VAL A 13 13.28 27.90 -6.64
N GLN A 14 12.79 28.16 -7.86
CA GLN A 14 13.64 28.49 -9.01
C GLN A 14 14.36 29.84 -8.83
N VAL A 15 13.68 30.85 -8.28
CA VAL A 15 14.30 32.15 -7.97
C VAL A 15 15.38 31.99 -6.91
N ILE A 16 15.11 31.24 -5.84
CA ILE A 16 16.09 30.91 -4.80
C ILE A 16 17.29 30.19 -5.44
N HIS A 17 17.05 29.16 -6.24
CA HIS A 17 18.13 28.45 -6.92
C HIS A 17 19.00 29.36 -7.78
N PHE A 18 18.37 30.22 -8.60
CA PHE A 18 19.07 31.18 -9.45
C PHE A 18 19.96 32.11 -8.63
N LEU A 19 19.39 32.78 -7.62
CA LEU A 19 20.13 33.72 -6.77
C LEU A 19 21.31 33.06 -6.05
N GLY A 20 21.19 31.80 -5.68
CA GLY A 20 22.25 31.05 -5.00
C GLY A 20 23.36 30.54 -5.91
N THR A 21 23.15 30.44 -7.23
CA THR A 21 24.04 29.66 -8.10
C THR A 21 24.49 30.35 -9.38
N TRP A 22 23.89 31.45 -9.82
CA TRP A 22 24.19 32.04 -11.13
C TRP A 22 25.68 32.38 -11.35
N LYS A 23 26.42 32.84 -10.32
CA LYS A 23 27.87 33.11 -10.44
C LYS A 23 28.69 31.84 -10.51
N LEU A 24 28.24 30.75 -9.88
CA LEU A 24 28.84 29.42 -10.03
C LEU A 24 28.77 28.95 -11.49
N TYR A 25 27.65 29.22 -12.17
CA TYR A 25 27.50 28.87 -13.59
C TYR A 25 28.49 29.67 -14.45
N GLU A 26 28.63 30.97 -14.21
CA GLU A 26 29.62 31.81 -14.89
C GLU A 26 31.06 31.34 -14.65
N ALA A 27 31.40 31.02 -13.40
CA ALA A 27 32.71 30.47 -13.03
C ALA A 27 32.98 29.11 -13.69
N ALA A 28 31.94 28.35 -14.04
CA ALA A 28 32.03 27.10 -14.79
C ALA A 28 31.97 27.29 -16.32
N GLY A 29 32.05 28.53 -16.82
CA GLY A 29 32.01 28.85 -18.24
C GLY A 29 30.63 28.71 -18.88
N LYS A 30 29.55 28.85 -18.10
CA LYS A 30 28.15 28.85 -18.55
C LYS A 30 27.57 30.27 -18.48
N LYS A 31 26.51 30.54 -19.23
CA LYS A 31 25.82 31.84 -19.18
C LYS A 31 24.90 31.88 -17.95
N SER A 32 24.86 33.01 -17.24
CA SER A 32 24.06 33.16 -16.02
C SER A 32 22.56 32.89 -16.20
N TRP A 33 21.97 33.28 -17.33
CA TRP A 33 20.56 32.97 -17.63
C TRP A 33 20.26 31.46 -17.64
N GLN A 34 21.26 30.61 -17.89
CA GLN A 34 21.07 29.15 -17.86
C GLN A 34 20.71 28.66 -16.47
N ALA A 35 21.06 29.39 -15.39
CA ALA A 35 20.65 29.10 -14.03
C ALA A 35 19.19 29.51 -13.73
N ALA A 36 18.60 30.38 -14.55
CA ALA A 36 17.25 30.92 -14.34
C ALA A 36 16.15 30.07 -14.99
N VAL A 37 16.45 29.38 -16.10
CA VAL A 37 15.45 28.60 -16.84
C VAL A 37 15.15 27.30 -16.09
N PRO A 38 13.91 27.10 -15.59
CA PRO A 38 13.56 25.91 -14.82
C PRO A 38 13.83 24.63 -15.61
N VAL A 39 14.21 23.56 -14.91
CA VAL A 39 14.63 22.25 -15.48
C VAL A 39 15.95 22.32 -16.25
N TYR A 40 16.11 23.28 -17.17
CA TYR A 40 17.35 23.46 -17.92
C TYR A 40 18.52 23.81 -16.99
N ASN A 41 18.28 24.64 -15.98
CA ASN A 41 19.25 24.93 -14.92
C ASN A 41 19.77 23.64 -14.27
N ALA A 42 18.88 22.75 -13.84
CA ALA A 42 19.25 21.48 -13.22
C ALA A 42 20.06 20.59 -14.19
N ILE A 43 19.73 20.55 -15.48
CA ILE A 43 20.50 19.79 -16.50
C ILE A 43 21.92 20.36 -16.62
N VAL A 44 22.06 21.69 -16.69
CA VAL A 44 23.37 22.35 -16.78
C VAL A 44 24.16 22.16 -15.49
N LEU A 45 23.51 22.24 -14.32
CA LEU A 45 24.12 21.96 -13.03
C LEU A 45 24.67 20.55 -12.96
N MET A 46 23.92 19.53 -13.41
CA MET A 46 24.42 18.14 -13.45
C MET A 46 25.73 18.06 -14.25
N LYS A 47 25.82 18.76 -15.39
CA LYS A 47 27.07 18.82 -16.18
C LYS A 47 28.19 19.52 -15.42
N ILE A 48 27.91 20.62 -14.71
CA ILE A 48 28.89 21.33 -13.88
C ILE A 48 29.43 20.41 -12.79
N ILE A 49 28.56 19.66 -12.09
CA ILE A 49 28.99 18.77 -11.00
C ILE A 49 29.51 17.40 -11.47
N GLY A 50 29.58 17.17 -12.79
CA GLY A 50 30.05 15.91 -13.38
C GLY A 50 29.11 14.73 -13.16
N ARG A 51 27.80 14.96 -12.97
CA ARG A 51 26.79 13.91 -12.81
C ARG A 51 25.96 13.71 -14.09
N PRO A 52 25.38 12.52 -14.31
CA PRO A 52 24.55 12.27 -15.47
C PRO A 52 23.36 13.23 -15.52
N THR A 53 23.04 13.77 -16.69
CA THR A 53 21.93 14.73 -16.85
C THR A 53 20.56 14.13 -16.51
N TRP A 54 20.41 12.81 -16.59
CA TRP A 54 19.15 12.16 -16.22
C TRP A 54 18.85 12.25 -14.71
N TRP A 55 19.85 12.55 -13.85
CA TRP A 55 19.62 12.81 -12.42
C TRP A 55 18.67 13.98 -12.18
N THR A 56 18.54 14.89 -13.16
CA THR A 56 17.54 15.96 -13.11
C THR A 56 16.13 15.41 -12.86
N ILE A 57 15.76 14.25 -13.43
CA ILE A 57 14.44 13.64 -13.22
C ILE A 57 14.20 13.32 -11.74
N LEU A 58 15.23 12.85 -11.03
CA LEU A 58 15.13 12.46 -9.62
C LEU A 58 14.77 13.64 -8.69
N LEU A 59 15.02 14.87 -9.12
CA LEU A 59 14.67 16.09 -8.36
C LEU A 59 13.18 16.41 -8.35
N PHE A 60 12.43 15.81 -9.27
CA PHE A 60 11.00 16.02 -9.40
C PHE A 60 10.19 14.84 -8.87
N ILE A 61 10.85 13.77 -8.42
CA ILE A 61 10.20 12.63 -7.80
C ILE A 61 10.10 12.88 -6.29
N PRO A 62 8.89 12.98 -5.70
CA PRO A 62 8.71 13.19 -4.27
C PRO A 62 9.44 12.12 -3.44
N ILE A 63 9.90 12.50 -2.25
CA ILE A 63 10.73 11.70 -1.32
C ILE A 63 12.15 11.49 -1.85
N ILE A 64 12.32 11.14 -3.12
CA ILE A 64 13.66 11.00 -3.74
C ILE A 64 14.36 12.35 -3.84
N ASN A 65 13.62 13.40 -4.22
CA ASN A 65 14.13 14.75 -4.31
C ASN A 65 14.75 15.24 -2.98
N LEU A 66 14.17 14.86 -1.84
CA LEU A 66 14.68 15.20 -0.50
C LEU A 66 16.04 14.56 -0.22
N ILE A 67 16.34 13.40 -0.81
CA ILE A 67 17.66 12.76 -0.74
C ILE A 67 18.61 13.41 -1.75
N MET A 68 18.12 13.73 -2.94
CA MET A 68 18.92 14.29 -4.03
C MET A 68 19.40 15.72 -3.78
N PHE A 69 18.61 16.57 -3.12
CA PHE A 69 19.00 17.96 -2.86
C PHE A 69 20.28 18.06 -2.01
N PRO A 70 20.40 17.41 -0.83
CA PRO A 70 21.66 17.36 -0.08
C PRO A 70 22.84 16.85 -0.90
N VAL A 71 22.64 15.80 -1.71
CA VAL A 71 23.67 15.25 -2.59
C VAL A 71 24.17 16.33 -3.56
N ILE A 72 23.25 17.01 -4.23
CA ILE A 72 23.61 18.06 -5.19
C ILE A 72 24.26 19.25 -4.51
N TRP A 73 23.82 19.64 -3.32
CA TRP A 73 24.45 20.74 -2.58
C TRP A 73 25.91 20.43 -2.27
N VAL A 74 26.18 19.25 -1.72
CA VAL A 74 27.54 18.79 -1.39
C VAL A 74 28.39 18.66 -2.67
N GLU A 75 27.82 18.09 -3.74
CA GLU A 75 28.53 17.90 -5.00
C GLU A 75 28.82 19.23 -5.71
N THR A 76 27.95 20.22 -5.57
CA THR A 76 28.16 21.59 -6.05
C THR A 76 29.34 22.22 -5.30
N LEU A 77 29.34 22.21 -3.97
CA LEU A 77 30.44 22.73 -3.15
C LEU A 77 31.78 22.10 -3.53
N ARG A 78 31.82 20.78 -3.67
CA ARG A 78 33.02 20.03 -4.07
C ARG A 78 33.56 20.42 -5.45
N SER A 79 32.70 20.79 -6.39
CA SER A 79 33.12 21.25 -7.73
C SER A 79 33.74 22.65 -7.72
N PHE A 80 33.54 23.43 -6.66
CA PHE A 80 34.17 24.74 -6.44
C PHE A 80 35.23 24.69 -5.31
N GLY A 81 35.84 23.52 -5.10
CA GLY A 81 36.98 23.35 -4.19
C GLY A 81 36.64 23.23 -2.70
N LYS A 82 35.36 23.30 -2.31
CA LYS A 82 34.90 23.17 -0.91
C LYS A 82 34.69 21.69 -0.56
N LYS A 83 35.74 21.04 -0.06
CA LYS A 83 35.82 19.58 0.14
C LYS A 83 35.88 19.14 1.59
N SER A 84 35.92 20.08 2.55
CA SER A 84 36.06 19.72 3.95
C SER A 84 34.77 19.12 4.52
N THR A 85 34.90 18.39 5.64
CA THR A 85 33.75 17.90 6.41
C THR A 85 32.87 19.07 6.86
N LEU A 86 33.48 20.20 7.24
CA LEU A 86 32.75 21.42 7.62
C LEU A 86 31.91 21.95 6.46
N ASP A 87 32.47 22.04 5.25
CA ASP A 87 31.73 22.47 4.06
C ASP A 87 30.52 21.57 3.79
N THR A 88 30.71 20.26 3.96
CA THR A 88 29.65 19.25 3.79
C THR A 88 28.54 19.45 4.82
N VAL A 89 28.90 19.59 6.10
CA VAL A 89 27.95 19.81 7.19
C VAL A 89 27.21 21.14 7.01
N LEU A 90 27.93 22.22 6.71
CA LEU A 90 27.32 23.52 6.44
C LEU A 90 26.38 23.46 5.24
N GLY A 91 26.77 22.81 4.15
CA GLY A 91 25.91 22.60 2.98
C GLY A 91 24.59 21.90 3.32
N ILE A 92 24.62 20.89 4.17
CA ILE A 92 23.42 20.11 4.53
C ILE A 92 22.57 20.83 5.58
N VAL A 93 23.16 21.24 6.70
CA VAL A 93 22.45 21.82 7.86
C VAL A 93 21.83 23.17 7.52
N THR A 94 22.46 23.95 6.64
CA THR A 94 21.90 25.22 6.16
C THR A 94 20.91 25.05 5.00
N LEU A 95 20.52 23.82 4.67
CA LEU A 95 19.63 23.50 3.55
C LEU A 95 20.12 24.12 2.21
N GLY A 96 21.44 24.05 1.97
CA GLY A 96 22.08 24.58 0.78
C GLY A 96 22.40 26.09 0.84
N LEU A 97 21.98 26.83 1.88
CA LEU A 97 22.25 28.27 1.97
C LEU A 97 23.74 28.61 2.08
N TYR A 98 24.59 27.68 2.55
CA TYR A 98 26.05 27.84 2.51
C TYR A 98 26.59 28.07 1.07
N ILE A 99 25.89 27.57 0.05
CA ILE A 99 26.25 27.82 -1.36
C ILE A 99 26.16 29.31 -1.68
N TYR A 100 25.23 30.07 -1.08
CA TYR A 100 25.17 31.52 -1.25
C TYR A 100 26.43 32.19 -0.71
N TYR A 101 26.87 31.80 0.48
CA TYR A 101 28.11 32.33 1.06
C TYR A 101 29.29 32.11 0.11
N VAL A 102 29.42 30.91 -0.46
CA VAL A 102 30.47 30.60 -1.45
C VAL A 102 30.29 31.42 -2.73
N ASN A 103 29.07 31.49 -3.26
CA ASN A 103 28.73 32.19 -4.51
C ASN A 103 29.02 33.70 -4.46
N TYR A 104 28.89 34.35 -3.28
CA TYR A 104 29.04 35.80 -3.15
C TYR A 104 30.35 36.25 -2.48
N THR A 105 30.96 35.45 -1.60
CA THR A 105 32.09 35.91 -0.77
C THR A 105 33.42 35.24 -1.09
N GLN A 106 33.41 34.08 -1.75
CA GLN A 106 34.59 33.26 -1.98
C GLN A 106 35.05 33.35 -3.44
N LYS A 107 36.35 33.14 -3.68
CA LYS A 107 36.86 32.96 -5.04
C LYS A 107 36.35 31.64 -5.62
N LEU A 108 35.72 31.69 -6.78
CA LEU A 108 35.09 30.55 -7.43
C LEU A 108 36.05 29.90 -8.44
N GLU A 109 36.71 28.81 -8.04
CA GLU A 109 37.58 28.03 -8.93
C GLU A 109 36.89 26.71 -9.31
N TYR A 110 36.35 26.66 -10.53
CA TYR A 110 35.66 25.48 -11.03
C TYR A 110 36.63 24.36 -11.41
N GLN A 111 36.45 23.18 -10.82
CA GLN A 111 37.28 22.00 -11.06
C GLN A 111 36.61 21.07 -12.09
N LYS A 112 36.89 21.29 -13.39
CA LYS A 112 36.27 20.57 -14.51
C LYS A 112 36.51 19.05 -14.50
N ASP A 113 37.74 18.62 -14.24
CA ASP A 113 38.14 17.20 -14.30
C ASP A 113 38.23 16.56 -12.90
N ARG A 114 37.31 16.96 -12.01
CA ARG A 114 37.25 16.41 -10.65
C ARG A 114 36.93 14.92 -10.72
N LYS A 115 37.80 14.08 -10.15
CA LYS A 115 37.46 12.66 -9.93
C LYS A 115 36.23 12.56 -9.03
N LEU A 116 35.21 11.87 -9.52
CA LEU A 116 33.96 11.62 -8.78
C LEU A 116 34.14 10.59 -7.68
N THR A 117 35.12 9.70 -7.84
CA THR A 117 35.54 8.70 -6.87
C THR A 117 36.56 9.31 -5.91
N THR A 118 36.31 9.23 -4.61
CA THR A 118 37.28 9.63 -3.59
C THR A 118 38.40 8.59 -3.50
N LYS A 119 39.64 9.01 -3.18
CA LYS A 119 40.71 8.06 -2.82
C LYS A 119 40.40 7.32 -1.51
N ASP A 120 39.52 7.90 -0.69
CA ASP A 120 39.04 7.33 0.55
C ASP A 120 37.93 6.29 0.27
N LYS A 121 38.19 5.04 0.69
CA LYS A 121 37.27 3.91 0.56
C LYS A 121 35.96 4.12 1.34
N ALA A 122 35.99 4.89 2.44
CA ALA A 122 34.81 5.15 3.25
C ALA A 122 33.79 6.01 2.49
N SER A 123 34.25 7.09 1.83
CA SER A 123 33.39 7.98 1.06
C SER A 123 32.81 7.32 -0.21
N ASP A 124 33.56 6.40 -0.84
CA ASP A 124 33.07 5.63 -2.00
C ASP A 124 31.95 4.65 -1.60
N THR A 125 32.10 4.03 -0.43
CA THR A 125 31.07 3.16 0.17
C THR A 125 29.79 3.94 0.48
N ILE A 126 29.90 5.12 1.10
CA ILE A 126 28.76 6.00 1.41
C ILE A 126 28.01 6.41 0.13
N SER A 127 28.74 6.77 -0.93
CA SER A 127 28.15 7.18 -2.21
C SER A 127 27.38 6.03 -2.88
N SER A 128 27.95 4.82 -2.85
CA SER A 128 27.31 3.62 -3.38
C SER A 128 26.07 3.24 -2.58
N LEU A 129 26.15 3.30 -1.25
CA LEU A 129 25.01 3.04 -0.36
C LEU A 129 23.87 4.04 -0.57
N LEU A 130 24.20 5.32 -0.71
CA LEU A 130 23.23 6.38 -0.97
C LEU A 130 22.50 6.15 -2.31
N PHE A 131 23.24 5.80 -3.36
CA PHE A 131 22.64 5.46 -4.64
C PHE A 131 21.73 4.23 -4.53
N ALA A 132 22.16 3.20 -3.80
CA ALA A 132 21.33 2.02 -3.54
C ALA A 132 20.04 2.38 -2.79
N ILE A 133 20.09 3.28 -1.80
CA ILE A 133 18.91 3.78 -1.07
C ILE A 133 17.97 4.52 -2.03
N ILE A 134 18.48 5.36 -2.93
CA ILE A 134 17.67 6.06 -3.94
C ILE A 134 16.93 5.06 -4.84
N VAL A 135 17.66 4.09 -5.39
CA VAL A 135 17.08 3.05 -6.28
C VAL A 135 16.05 2.22 -5.52
N ALA A 136 16.38 1.76 -4.31
CA ALA A 136 15.47 0.99 -3.47
C ALA A 136 14.22 1.81 -3.10
N THR A 137 14.36 3.10 -2.81
CA THR A 137 13.22 4.00 -2.55
C THR A 137 12.34 4.17 -3.78
N LEU A 138 12.94 4.27 -4.97
CA LEU A 138 12.20 4.36 -6.24
C LEU A 138 11.40 3.09 -6.51
N VAL A 139 12.06 1.93 -6.42
CA VAL A 139 11.42 0.62 -6.60
C VAL A 139 10.31 0.42 -5.58
N HIS A 140 10.57 0.74 -4.31
CA HIS A 140 9.58 0.61 -3.23
C HIS A 140 8.37 1.54 -3.41
N THR A 141 8.62 2.78 -3.86
CA THR A 141 7.57 3.78 -4.03
C THR A 141 6.69 3.49 -5.23
N TYR A 142 7.28 3.10 -6.38
CA TYR A 142 6.58 3.06 -7.66
C TYR A 142 6.41 1.66 -8.28
N VAL A 143 7.19 0.66 -7.89
CA VAL A 143 7.21 -0.63 -8.57
C VAL A 143 6.59 -1.73 -7.70
N VAL A 144 7.24 -2.05 -6.58
CA VAL A 144 6.87 -3.17 -5.73
C VAL A 144 7.13 -2.84 -4.26
N GLN A 145 6.20 -3.21 -3.39
CA GLN A 145 6.34 -3.00 -1.95
C GLN A 145 6.12 -4.32 -1.20
N PRO A 146 7.01 -4.69 -0.25
CA PRO A 146 6.79 -5.85 0.59
C PRO A 146 5.75 -5.54 1.68
N TYR A 147 4.88 -6.52 1.96
CA TYR A 147 3.91 -6.48 3.06
C TYR A 147 3.92 -7.80 3.82
N THR A 148 3.53 -7.76 5.09
CA THR A 148 3.31 -8.95 5.92
C THR A 148 1.83 -9.06 6.22
N ILE A 149 1.29 -10.28 6.26
CA ILE A 149 -0.10 -10.56 6.63
C ILE A 149 -0.19 -10.82 8.14
N PRO A 150 -0.83 -9.91 8.91
CA PRO A 150 -0.93 -10.04 10.36
C PRO A 150 -2.26 -10.63 10.84
N THR A 151 -3.28 -10.74 9.98
CA THR A 151 -4.66 -11.16 10.36
C THR A 151 -5.23 -12.18 9.38
N SER A 152 -6.19 -13.00 9.85
CA SER A 152 -6.80 -14.11 9.10
C SER A 152 -7.99 -13.71 8.21
N SER A 153 -8.16 -12.43 7.89
CA SER A 153 -9.32 -11.97 7.09
C SER A 153 -9.38 -12.52 5.64
N LEU A 154 -8.24 -12.95 5.10
CA LEU A 154 -8.12 -13.61 3.79
C LEU A 154 -7.62 -15.06 3.93
N GLU A 155 -7.85 -15.68 5.09
CA GLU A 155 -7.38 -17.03 5.39
C GLU A 155 -7.74 -18.03 4.27
N LYS A 156 -6.89 -19.06 4.10
CA LYS A 156 -6.82 -19.99 2.95
C LYS A 156 -6.32 -19.41 1.64
N SER A 157 -6.59 -18.14 1.34
CA SER A 157 -5.96 -17.44 0.22
C SER A 157 -4.58 -16.89 0.65
N LEU A 158 -4.58 -16.11 1.72
CA LEU A 158 -3.42 -15.51 2.37
C LEU A 158 -3.46 -15.81 3.86
N LEU A 159 -2.41 -16.42 4.38
CA LEU A 159 -2.32 -16.86 5.77
C LEU A 159 -1.58 -15.83 6.62
N ILE A 160 -1.87 -15.80 7.92
CA ILE A 160 -1.04 -15.07 8.90
C ILE A 160 0.40 -15.57 8.78
N GLY A 161 1.34 -14.62 8.65
CA GLY A 161 2.77 -14.90 8.46
C GLY A 161 3.20 -15.04 6.99
N ASP A 162 2.30 -14.85 6.02
CA ASP A 162 2.69 -14.66 4.61
C ASP A 162 3.34 -13.28 4.40
N PHE A 163 4.40 -13.25 3.60
CA PHE A 163 5.09 -12.06 3.15
C PHE A 163 4.91 -11.88 1.65
N LEU A 164 4.30 -10.77 1.28
CA LEU A 164 3.84 -10.51 -0.07
C LEU A 164 4.74 -9.48 -0.75
N PHE A 165 4.97 -9.65 -2.04
CA PHE A 165 5.28 -8.55 -2.94
C PHE A 165 3.99 -8.04 -3.58
N VAL A 166 3.75 -6.75 -3.39
CA VAL A 166 2.61 -6.04 -3.96
C VAL A 166 3.11 -5.16 -5.09
N SER A 167 2.66 -5.49 -6.30
CA SER A 167 2.93 -4.73 -7.50
C SER A 167 2.06 -3.47 -7.55
N LYS A 168 2.71 -2.32 -7.56
CA LYS A 168 2.03 -1.02 -7.74
C LYS A 168 1.77 -0.72 -9.22
N VAL A 169 2.55 -1.31 -10.12
CA VAL A 169 2.42 -1.10 -11.56
C VAL A 169 1.16 -1.71 -12.16
N ASN A 170 0.68 -2.84 -11.61
CA ASN A 170 -0.54 -3.50 -12.08
C ASN A 170 -1.74 -2.53 -12.10
N TYR A 171 -1.97 -1.82 -11.00
CA TYR A 171 -3.09 -0.87 -10.88
C TYR A 171 -2.67 0.60 -11.02
N GLY A 172 -1.48 0.87 -11.54
CA GLY A 172 -0.98 2.23 -11.73
C GLY A 172 -0.40 2.82 -10.44
N PRO A 173 0.91 3.11 -10.39
CA PRO A 173 1.52 3.66 -9.18
C PRO A 173 1.00 5.06 -8.87
N ARG A 174 0.67 5.33 -7.61
CA ARG A 174 0.33 6.67 -7.14
C ARG A 174 1.59 7.46 -6.82
N VAL A 175 1.65 8.72 -7.24
CA VAL A 175 2.69 9.66 -6.78
C VAL A 175 2.43 9.97 -5.30
N PRO A 176 3.42 9.87 -4.39
CA PRO A 176 3.22 10.17 -2.97
C PRO A 176 2.59 11.56 -2.77
N MET A 177 1.49 11.61 -2.02
CA MET A 177 0.81 12.87 -1.70
C MET A 177 1.56 13.58 -0.56
N THR A 178 2.08 12.79 0.40
CA THR A 178 2.85 13.30 1.52
C THR A 178 4.31 13.53 1.11
N THR A 179 4.66 14.78 0.82
CA THR A 179 5.98 15.11 0.23
C THR A 179 7.12 15.14 1.23
N VAL A 180 6.82 15.37 2.51
CA VAL A 180 7.82 15.41 3.58
C VAL A 180 7.61 14.18 4.46
N ALA A 181 8.40 13.14 4.18
CA ALA A 181 8.37 11.89 4.93
C ALA A 181 9.75 11.22 4.89
N LEU A 182 10.04 10.42 5.92
CA LEU A 182 11.20 9.55 5.90
C LEU A 182 11.02 8.43 4.86
N PRO A 183 12.04 8.14 4.05
CA PRO A 183 11.98 7.08 3.06
C PRO A 183 11.79 5.72 3.74
N MET A 184 11.02 4.84 3.09
CA MET A 184 10.75 3.46 3.55
C MET A 184 10.03 3.32 4.92
N VAL A 185 9.57 4.42 5.52
CA VAL A 185 8.80 4.41 6.76
C VAL A 185 7.35 4.83 6.48
N HIS A 186 6.39 3.99 6.90
CA HIS A 186 4.97 4.21 6.60
C HIS A 186 4.35 5.26 7.54
N ASP A 187 4.15 4.92 8.82
CA ASP A 187 3.41 5.75 9.78
C ASP A 187 4.34 6.39 10.82
N SER A 188 5.03 5.57 11.63
CA SER A 188 5.88 6.05 12.74
C SER A 188 7.33 5.62 12.59
N ILE A 189 8.24 6.48 13.05
CA ILE A 189 9.68 6.20 13.14
C ILE A 189 9.90 5.03 14.09
N PRO A 190 10.60 3.95 13.66
CA PRO A 190 10.95 2.85 14.54
C PRO A 190 11.67 3.35 15.82
N PHE A 191 11.41 2.69 16.96
CA PHE A 191 11.95 3.01 18.29
C PHE A 191 11.48 4.34 18.91
N ILE A 192 11.46 5.44 18.14
CA ILE A 192 11.11 6.78 18.60
C ILE A 192 9.57 6.97 18.67
N LYS A 193 8.81 6.20 17.88
CA LYS A 193 7.32 6.19 17.85
C LYS A 193 6.67 7.55 17.52
N GLN A 194 7.43 8.51 17.02
CA GLN A 194 6.92 9.76 16.44
C GLN A 194 6.47 9.53 14.99
N LYS A 195 5.65 10.43 14.45
CA LYS A 195 5.24 10.39 13.05
C LYS A 195 6.47 10.46 12.14
N SER A 196 6.47 9.65 11.10
CA SER A 196 7.54 9.62 10.08
C SER A 196 7.33 10.64 8.95
N TYR A 197 6.31 11.48 9.07
CA TYR A 197 5.86 12.39 8.02
C TYR A 197 5.21 13.65 8.59
N GLU A 198 5.22 14.70 7.77
CA GLU A 198 4.45 15.91 8.01
C GLU A 198 3.12 15.88 7.26
N LYS A 199 2.04 16.32 7.92
CA LYS A 199 0.71 16.36 7.31
C LYS A 199 0.58 17.43 6.22
N TRP A 200 1.45 18.42 6.24
CA TRP A 200 1.46 19.52 5.28
C TRP A 200 2.92 19.84 4.90
N PRO A 201 3.21 20.12 3.62
CA PRO A 201 2.28 20.22 2.48
C PRO A 201 1.88 18.84 1.90
N GLN A 202 0.82 18.84 1.09
CA GLN A 202 0.29 17.65 0.39
C GLN A 202 0.18 17.94 -1.11
N LEU A 203 0.66 17.02 -1.94
CA LEU A 203 0.45 17.05 -3.39
C LEU A 203 -0.97 16.58 -3.73
N PRO A 204 -1.57 17.14 -4.79
CA PRO A 204 -2.79 16.60 -5.36
C PRO A 204 -2.60 15.14 -5.77
N TYR A 205 -3.67 14.35 -5.66
CA TYR A 205 -3.66 12.97 -6.11
C TYR A 205 -3.30 12.89 -7.60
N PHE A 206 -2.34 12.04 -7.93
CA PHE A 206 -1.96 11.70 -9.29
C PHE A 206 -1.55 10.23 -9.36
N ARG A 207 -2.04 9.53 -10.37
CA ARG A 207 -1.76 8.10 -10.60
C ARG A 207 -1.18 7.93 -12.01
N LEU A 208 -0.09 7.18 -12.09
CA LEU A 208 0.54 6.79 -13.34
C LEU A 208 -0.27 5.69 -14.04
N PRO A 209 -0.10 5.51 -15.37
CA PRO A 209 -0.80 4.47 -16.11
C PRO A 209 -0.67 3.08 -15.48
N ALA A 210 -1.79 2.34 -15.46
CA ALA A 210 -1.87 0.98 -14.97
C ALA A 210 -1.62 -0.04 -16.09
N LEU A 211 -1.04 -1.18 -15.77
CA LEU A 211 -0.93 -2.31 -16.72
C LEU A 211 -2.28 -2.99 -16.94
N GLU A 212 -3.15 -2.99 -15.93
CA GLU A 212 -4.46 -3.60 -15.96
C GLU A 212 -5.47 -2.83 -15.08
N LYS A 213 -6.75 -3.06 -15.33
CA LYS A 213 -7.84 -2.58 -14.47
C LYS A 213 -8.10 -3.62 -13.38
N ILE A 214 -8.56 -3.16 -12.22
CA ILE A 214 -9.02 -4.05 -11.16
C ILE A 214 -10.23 -4.83 -11.67
N GLN A 215 -10.17 -6.14 -11.57
CA GLN A 215 -11.25 -7.05 -11.93
C GLN A 215 -11.97 -7.57 -10.69
N ARG A 216 -13.18 -8.08 -10.90
CA ARG A 216 -13.89 -8.81 -9.85
C ARG A 216 -13.05 -10.03 -9.46
N THR A 217 -13.04 -10.30 -8.17
CA THR A 217 -12.27 -11.33 -7.48
C THR A 217 -10.76 -11.11 -7.38
N ASP A 218 -10.20 -10.00 -7.88
CA ASP A 218 -8.80 -9.67 -7.62
C ASP A 218 -8.54 -9.48 -6.12
N ILE A 219 -7.38 -9.91 -5.63
CA ILE A 219 -6.90 -9.46 -4.31
C ILE A 219 -6.24 -8.09 -4.48
N VAL A 220 -6.58 -7.14 -3.61
CA VAL A 220 -6.16 -5.76 -3.71
C VAL A 220 -5.64 -5.25 -2.37
N VAL A 221 -4.48 -4.59 -2.40
CA VAL A 221 -3.99 -3.78 -1.28
C VAL A 221 -4.43 -2.35 -1.47
N PHE A 222 -4.96 -1.75 -0.40
CA PHE A 222 -5.45 -0.38 -0.39
C PHE A 222 -5.24 0.25 0.99
N ASN A 223 -5.26 1.57 1.06
CA ASN A 223 -5.33 2.29 2.31
C ASN A 223 -6.76 2.23 2.87
N TRP A 224 -6.94 1.87 4.14
CA TRP A 224 -8.26 1.76 4.76
C TRP A 224 -8.98 3.12 4.78
N PRO A 225 -10.15 3.28 4.11
CA PRO A 225 -10.77 4.58 3.94
C PRO A 225 -11.18 5.28 5.23
N MET A 226 -11.65 4.52 6.23
CA MET A 226 -12.14 5.04 7.50
C MET A 226 -11.06 5.05 8.61
N ASP A 227 -9.77 5.01 8.25
CA ASP A 227 -8.70 4.99 9.25
C ASP A 227 -8.64 6.28 10.07
N THR A 228 -9.23 6.22 11.26
CA THR A 228 -9.09 7.20 12.32
C THR A 228 -8.29 6.65 13.50
N VAL A 229 -7.65 5.48 13.36
CA VAL A 229 -7.09 4.75 14.50
C VAL A 229 -5.71 5.30 14.85
N TYR A 230 -5.55 5.72 16.12
CA TYR A 230 -4.25 6.17 16.63
C TYR A 230 -3.21 5.03 16.62
N LYS A 231 -3.61 3.84 17.09
CA LYS A 231 -2.81 2.61 17.07
C LYS A 231 -3.73 1.40 16.99
N PHE A 232 -3.39 0.39 16.17
CA PHE A 232 -4.14 -0.86 16.12
C PHE A 232 -4.31 -1.47 17.51
N PHE A 233 -5.53 -1.92 17.81
CA PHE A 233 -5.95 -2.49 19.09
C PHE A 233 -5.96 -1.50 20.28
N ASP A 234 -5.79 -0.21 20.05
CA ASP A 234 -5.99 0.82 21.08
C ASP A 234 -7.49 1.08 21.32
N ARG A 235 -7.94 0.94 22.56
CA ARG A 235 -9.32 1.17 23.00
C ARG A 235 -9.54 2.53 23.67
N SER A 236 -8.52 3.39 23.69
CA SER A 236 -8.57 4.70 24.37
C SER A 236 -9.50 5.73 23.72
N GLY A 237 -10.05 5.43 22.54
CA GLY A 237 -10.91 6.34 21.77
C GLY A 237 -10.15 7.46 21.05
N ARG A 238 -8.81 7.52 21.17
CA ARG A 238 -7.98 8.51 20.48
C ARG A 238 -8.06 8.35 18.97
N ARG A 239 -8.33 9.45 18.27
CA ARG A 239 -8.39 9.51 16.82
C ARG A 239 -7.18 10.18 16.20
N ALA A 240 -6.78 9.70 15.04
CA ALA A 240 -5.71 10.29 14.25
C ALA A 240 -6.13 10.43 12.78
N ASP A 241 -6.25 11.67 12.30
CA ASP A 241 -6.47 11.90 10.87
C ASP A 241 -5.15 11.73 10.13
N LYS A 242 -5.10 10.83 9.14
CA LYS A 242 -3.89 10.55 8.36
C LYS A 242 -4.10 10.94 6.89
N PRO A 243 -3.06 11.49 6.22
CA PRO A 243 -3.05 11.57 4.76
C PRO A 243 -3.35 10.22 4.12
N ILE A 244 -3.96 10.19 2.94
CA ILE A 244 -4.43 8.95 2.29
C ILE A 244 -3.31 7.92 2.17
N ASP A 245 -2.13 8.33 1.73
CA ASP A 245 -0.95 7.48 1.55
C ASP A 245 -0.25 7.07 2.87
N LYS A 246 -0.73 7.58 4.01
CA LYS A 246 -0.27 7.28 5.37
C LYS A 246 -1.30 6.53 6.22
N LYS A 247 -2.53 6.37 5.72
CA LYS A 247 -3.53 5.48 6.31
C LYS A 247 -3.04 4.03 6.30
N SER A 248 -3.59 3.23 7.20
CA SER A 248 -3.25 1.83 7.38
C SER A 248 -3.54 1.02 6.12
N ASN A 249 -2.67 0.06 5.79
CA ASN A 249 -2.85 -0.78 4.61
C ASN A 249 -3.71 -1.99 4.95
N TYR A 250 -4.72 -2.25 4.12
CA TYR A 250 -5.56 -3.44 4.17
C TYR A 250 -5.40 -4.23 2.87
N VAL A 251 -5.61 -5.54 2.97
CA VAL A 251 -5.71 -6.43 1.82
C VAL A 251 -7.01 -7.20 1.91
N LYS A 252 -7.76 -7.22 0.80
CA LYS A 252 -9.08 -7.85 0.67
C LYS A 252 -9.30 -8.25 -0.79
N ARG A 253 -10.35 -9.03 -1.05
CA ARG A 253 -10.78 -9.37 -2.40
C ARG A 253 -11.79 -8.35 -2.91
N CYS A 254 -11.59 -7.83 -4.12
CA CYS A 254 -12.52 -6.94 -4.78
C CYS A 254 -13.71 -7.75 -5.30
N VAL A 255 -14.89 -7.63 -4.69
CA VAL A 255 -16.08 -8.38 -5.11
C VAL A 255 -17.03 -7.54 -5.96
N GLY A 256 -16.98 -6.21 -5.82
CA GLY A 256 -17.77 -5.26 -6.62
C GLY A 256 -16.87 -4.17 -7.21
N ILE A 257 -17.08 -3.88 -8.50
CA ILE A 257 -16.36 -2.86 -9.26
C ILE A 257 -17.32 -1.73 -9.66
N PRO A 258 -16.81 -0.57 -10.15
CA PRO A 258 -17.66 0.55 -10.56
C PRO A 258 -18.79 0.13 -11.50
N GLY A 259 -19.99 0.62 -11.23
CA GLY A 259 -21.19 0.35 -12.02
C GLY A 259 -21.99 -0.88 -11.56
N ASP A 260 -21.47 -1.68 -10.62
CA ASP A 260 -22.17 -2.87 -10.14
C ASP A 260 -23.38 -2.56 -9.26
N SER A 261 -24.40 -3.43 -9.35
CA SER A 261 -25.39 -3.63 -8.31
C SER A 261 -25.00 -4.85 -7.47
N LEU A 262 -24.54 -4.61 -6.23
CA LEU A 262 -24.09 -5.64 -5.31
C LEU A 262 -25.17 -5.95 -4.27
N ALA A 263 -25.47 -7.23 -4.06
CA ALA A 263 -26.28 -7.71 -2.95
C ALA A 263 -25.58 -8.88 -2.25
N ILE A 264 -25.83 -9.04 -0.96
CA ILE A 264 -25.43 -10.22 -0.19
C ILE A 264 -26.70 -10.91 0.28
N LYS A 265 -26.82 -12.22 0.02
CA LYS A 265 -27.95 -13.05 0.46
C LYS A 265 -27.40 -14.34 1.05
N ASP A 266 -27.76 -14.62 2.30
CA ASP A 266 -27.20 -15.74 3.09
C ASP A 266 -25.67 -15.81 2.98
N GLY A 267 -25.00 -14.65 3.08
CA GLY A 267 -23.56 -14.42 2.99
C GLY A 267 -22.92 -14.68 1.61
N TYR A 268 -23.69 -15.07 0.59
CA TYR A 268 -23.21 -15.13 -0.79
C TYR A 268 -23.36 -13.78 -1.48
N VAL A 269 -22.34 -13.39 -2.25
CA VAL A 269 -22.34 -12.14 -3.02
C VAL A 269 -23.02 -12.38 -4.36
N TYR A 270 -23.90 -11.45 -4.74
CA TYR A 270 -24.56 -11.37 -6.03
C TYR A 270 -24.23 -10.04 -6.68
N ILE A 271 -23.80 -10.09 -7.94
CA ILE A 271 -23.49 -8.92 -8.76
C ILE A 271 -24.46 -8.89 -9.93
N ASN A 272 -25.19 -7.78 -10.07
CA ASN A 272 -26.21 -7.59 -11.11
C ASN A 272 -27.20 -8.78 -11.16
N GLY A 273 -27.63 -9.24 -9.98
CA GLY A 273 -28.55 -10.37 -9.80
C GLY A 273 -27.93 -11.76 -9.93
N LYS A 274 -26.67 -11.90 -10.34
CA LYS A 274 -25.99 -13.20 -10.54
C LYS A 274 -25.03 -13.50 -9.39
N LYS A 275 -25.03 -14.74 -8.87
CA LYS A 275 -24.10 -15.15 -7.82
C LYS A 275 -22.65 -15.00 -8.31
N LEU A 276 -21.81 -14.35 -7.52
CA LEU A 276 -20.39 -14.16 -7.83
C LEU A 276 -19.67 -15.52 -7.80
N VAL A 277 -19.02 -15.85 -8.91
CA VAL A 277 -18.17 -17.03 -9.04
C VAL A 277 -16.78 -16.67 -8.52
N MET A 278 -16.27 -17.44 -7.56
CA MET A 278 -14.94 -17.25 -6.99
C MET A 278 -13.92 -18.10 -7.77
N PRO A 279 -12.67 -17.63 -7.91
CA PRO A 279 -11.62 -18.43 -8.54
C PRO A 279 -11.31 -19.67 -7.68
N GLU A 280 -10.80 -20.73 -8.31
CA GLU A 280 -10.55 -22.04 -7.66
C GLU A 280 -9.66 -21.95 -6.41
N ARG A 281 -8.68 -21.03 -6.43
CA ARG A 281 -7.78 -20.75 -5.30
C ARG A 281 -8.44 -20.02 -4.13
N ALA A 282 -9.55 -19.31 -4.37
CA ALA A 282 -10.27 -18.61 -3.31
C ALA A 282 -11.16 -19.61 -2.57
N LYS A 283 -10.95 -19.74 -1.27
CA LYS A 283 -11.70 -20.67 -0.43
C LYS A 283 -12.44 -19.90 0.68
N PRO A 284 -13.55 -19.20 0.37
CA PRO A 284 -14.28 -18.45 1.37
C PRO A 284 -14.69 -19.32 2.55
N GLN A 285 -14.55 -18.75 3.75
CA GLN A 285 -14.90 -19.39 5.01
C GLN A 285 -16.05 -18.67 5.69
N TYR A 286 -16.84 -19.44 6.44
CA TYR A 286 -17.96 -18.95 7.25
C TYR A 286 -17.95 -19.64 8.61
N SER A 287 -18.69 -19.10 9.57
CA SER A 287 -18.89 -19.77 10.85
C SER A 287 -19.94 -20.87 10.75
N TYR A 288 -19.72 -21.94 11.52
CA TYR A 288 -20.61 -23.09 11.58
C TYR A 288 -20.84 -23.52 13.02
N GLU A 289 -22.04 -24.01 13.29
CA GLU A 289 -22.37 -24.81 14.47
C GLU A 289 -22.23 -26.30 14.10
N VAL A 290 -21.49 -27.04 14.93
CA VAL A 290 -21.22 -28.46 14.77
C VAL A 290 -21.75 -29.18 16.00
N ALA A 291 -22.86 -29.90 15.83
CA ALA A 291 -23.51 -30.65 16.89
C ALA A 291 -22.87 -32.03 17.05
N LEU A 292 -22.72 -32.47 18.30
CA LEU A 292 -22.07 -33.72 18.69
C LEU A 292 -23.09 -34.69 19.27
N ASP A 293 -22.84 -36.00 19.15
CA ASP A 293 -23.70 -37.03 19.76
C ASP A 293 -23.50 -37.20 21.28
N GLY A 294 -22.43 -36.60 21.83
CA GLY A 294 -22.05 -36.64 23.24
C GLY A 294 -21.51 -37.99 23.73
N LYS A 295 -21.35 -38.98 22.84
CA LYS A 295 -20.97 -40.36 23.19
C LYS A 295 -19.70 -40.83 22.49
N THR A 296 -19.48 -40.37 21.26
CA THR A 296 -18.33 -40.75 20.45
C THR A 296 -17.15 -39.85 20.78
N PRO A 297 -16.00 -40.40 21.22
CA PRO A 297 -14.78 -39.61 21.39
C PRO A 297 -14.30 -39.05 20.05
N ILE A 298 -14.04 -37.74 19.99
CA ILE A 298 -13.53 -37.06 18.80
C ILE A 298 -12.20 -36.40 19.13
N ASP A 299 -11.17 -36.70 18.34
CA ASP A 299 -9.88 -36.01 18.39
C ASP A 299 -9.96 -34.69 17.59
N PHE A 300 -10.38 -33.63 18.27
CA PHE A 300 -10.48 -32.30 17.68
C PHE A 300 -9.12 -31.71 17.29
N GLU A 301 -8.04 -32.07 17.98
CA GLU A 301 -6.71 -31.58 17.63
C GLU A 301 -6.28 -32.15 16.28
N TYR A 302 -6.50 -33.46 16.08
CA TYR A 302 -6.30 -34.10 14.79
C TYR A 302 -7.18 -33.49 13.69
N LEU A 303 -8.49 -33.33 13.93
CA LEU A 303 -9.42 -32.77 12.94
C LEU A 303 -9.07 -31.34 12.55
N LEU A 304 -8.75 -30.48 13.52
CA LEU A 304 -8.32 -29.11 13.24
C LEU A 304 -7.07 -29.08 12.36
N ARG A 305 -6.10 -29.96 12.64
CA ARG A 305 -4.87 -30.09 11.84
C ARG A 305 -5.13 -30.68 10.45
N GLU A 306 -5.95 -31.72 10.35
CA GLU A 306 -6.32 -32.37 9.07
C GLU A 306 -7.04 -31.38 8.14
N LEU A 307 -7.97 -30.59 8.69
CA LEU A 307 -8.76 -29.60 7.96
C LEU A 307 -8.04 -28.25 7.79
N ASP A 308 -6.83 -28.13 8.36
CA ASP A 308 -6.01 -26.92 8.35
C ASP A 308 -6.76 -25.71 8.96
N ILE A 309 -7.59 -25.94 9.97
CA ILE A 309 -8.37 -24.88 10.63
C ILE A 309 -7.46 -24.11 11.59
N THR A 310 -7.27 -22.82 11.31
CA THR A 310 -6.33 -21.94 12.02
C THR A 310 -7.03 -20.93 12.93
N ASP A 311 -8.29 -20.58 12.64
CA ASP A 311 -9.12 -19.75 13.49
C ASP A 311 -9.69 -20.54 14.68
N ALA A 312 -10.15 -19.81 15.71
CA ALA A 312 -10.66 -20.42 16.93
C ALA A 312 -11.91 -21.28 16.69
N ALA A 313 -12.03 -22.34 17.50
CA ALA A 313 -13.23 -23.13 17.67
C ALA A 313 -13.48 -23.34 19.17
N GLY A 314 -14.74 -23.33 19.60
CA GLY A 314 -15.08 -23.47 21.01
C GLY A 314 -16.51 -23.93 21.23
N PHE A 315 -16.80 -24.48 22.41
CA PHE A 315 -18.16 -24.89 22.74
C PHE A 315 -19.10 -23.69 22.83
N LYS A 316 -20.28 -23.80 22.20
CA LYS A 316 -21.36 -22.81 22.30
C LYS A 316 -21.80 -22.62 23.75
N ASN A 317 -21.85 -23.72 24.50
CA ASN A 317 -22.13 -23.74 25.93
C ASN A 317 -21.13 -24.67 26.63
N SER A 318 -20.34 -24.10 27.53
CA SER A 318 -19.28 -24.81 28.25
C SER A 318 -19.80 -25.89 29.20
N ALA A 319 -21.08 -25.83 29.61
CA ALA A 319 -21.70 -26.79 30.52
C ALA A 319 -22.22 -28.03 29.78
N THR A 320 -22.94 -27.85 28.66
CA THR A 320 -23.52 -28.97 27.89
C THR A 320 -22.53 -29.61 26.94
N ARG A 321 -21.63 -28.80 26.34
CA ARG A 321 -20.59 -29.24 25.38
C ARG A 321 -21.12 -30.11 24.22
N ASP A 322 -22.37 -29.87 23.84
CA ASP A 322 -23.10 -30.58 22.78
C ASP A 322 -22.92 -29.95 21.40
N THR A 323 -22.50 -28.68 21.34
CA THR A 323 -22.28 -27.94 20.09
C THR A 323 -20.99 -27.15 20.13
N ILE A 324 -20.18 -27.25 19.06
CA ILE A 324 -18.98 -26.44 18.84
C ILE A 324 -19.26 -25.38 17.78
N ILE A 325 -18.86 -24.15 18.04
CA ILE A 325 -18.81 -23.07 17.06
C ILE A 325 -17.41 -23.04 16.48
N PHE A 326 -17.32 -23.22 15.17
CA PHE A 326 -16.11 -22.94 14.40
C PHE A 326 -16.23 -21.54 13.80
N SER A 327 -15.28 -20.66 14.07
CA SER A 327 -15.31 -19.30 13.54
C SER A 327 -15.20 -19.25 12.02
N ALA A 328 -14.43 -20.16 11.42
CA ALA A 328 -14.16 -20.16 9.99
C ALA A 328 -13.93 -21.58 9.42
N LEU A 329 -14.89 -22.11 8.65
CA LEU A 329 -14.75 -23.33 7.87
C LEU A 329 -14.98 -23.06 6.38
N THR A 330 -14.19 -23.72 5.53
CA THR A 330 -14.50 -23.81 4.11
C THR A 330 -15.68 -24.75 3.88
N ALA A 331 -16.35 -24.64 2.73
CA ALA A 331 -17.43 -25.57 2.37
C ALA A 331 -16.96 -27.04 2.37
N ALA A 332 -15.73 -27.30 1.90
CA ALA A 332 -15.14 -28.63 1.88
C ALA A 332 -14.86 -29.15 3.31
N SER A 333 -14.34 -28.30 4.20
CA SER A 333 -14.11 -28.66 5.61
C SER A 333 -15.42 -28.97 6.32
N ALA A 334 -16.47 -28.16 6.10
CA ALA A 334 -17.79 -28.40 6.67
C ALA A 334 -18.38 -29.73 6.17
N GLU A 335 -18.22 -30.05 4.89
CA GLU A 335 -18.67 -31.33 4.33
C GLU A 335 -17.90 -32.53 4.90
N ARG A 336 -16.58 -32.40 5.06
CA ARG A 336 -15.75 -33.43 5.70
C ARG A 336 -16.16 -33.68 7.15
N LEU A 337 -16.53 -32.64 7.89
CA LEU A 337 -17.04 -32.76 9.27
C LEU A 337 -18.39 -33.47 9.34
N LYS A 338 -19.31 -33.24 8.38
CA LYS A 338 -20.59 -33.98 8.35
C LYS A 338 -20.40 -35.49 8.26
N ASN A 339 -19.30 -35.92 7.66
CA ASN A 339 -18.96 -37.33 7.46
C ASN A 339 -18.07 -37.91 8.58
N THR A 340 -17.85 -37.17 9.67
CA THR A 340 -17.04 -37.63 10.80
C THR A 340 -17.92 -38.32 11.86
N PRO A 341 -17.57 -39.54 12.31
CA PRO A 341 -18.28 -40.20 13.41
C PRO A 341 -18.37 -39.32 14.66
N GLY A 342 -19.56 -39.30 15.28
CA GLY A 342 -19.84 -38.47 16.46
C GLY A 342 -20.36 -37.07 16.15
N ILE A 343 -20.29 -36.61 14.91
CA ILE A 343 -20.90 -35.34 14.47
C ILE A 343 -22.31 -35.63 13.93
N THR A 344 -23.32 -34.98 14.51
CA THR A 344 -24.74 -35.20 14.15
C THR A 344 -25.29 -34.15 13.21
N ALA A 345 -24.76 -32.91 13.25
CA ALA A 345 -25.12 -31.84 12.33
C ALA A 345 -23.98 -30.84 12.14
N VAL A 346 -23.88 -30.28 10.93
CA VAL A 346 -22.99 -29.16 10.61
C VAL A 346 -23.80 -28.09 9.90
N THR A 347 -24.11 -27.01 10.62
CA THR A 347 -25.03 -25.96 10.16
C THR A 347 -24.28 -24.66 10.00
N ARG A 348 -24.33 -24.07 8.80
CA ARG A 348 -23.75 -22.74 8.57
C ARG A 348 -24.54 -21.70 9.36
N MET A 349 -23.83 -20.86 10.10
CA MET A 349 -24.45 -19.73 10.79
C MET A 349 -24.84 -18.68 9.76
N ILE A 350 -26.06 -18.16 9.85
CA ILE A 350 -26.54 -17.04 9.03
C ILE A 350 -27.18 -16.04 9.97
N THR A 351 -26.67 -14.81 9.94
CA THR A 351 -27.13 -13.72 10.80
C THR A 351 -28.57 -13.36 10.47
N LYS A 352 -29.42 -13.25 11.50
CA LYS A 352 -30.84 -12.87 11.41
C LYS A 352 -31.05 -11.49 12.04
N GLY A 353 -32.05 -10.76 11.54
CA GLY A 353 -32.34 -9.39 11.98
C GLY A 353 -31.38 -8.36 11.42
N ASP A 354 -31.56 -7.12 11.83
CA ASP A 354 -30.73 -5.99 11.40
C ASP A 354 -29.56 -5.74 12.34
N ASP A 355 -28.43 -5.32 11.79
CA ASP A 355 -27.23 -4.95 12.54
C ASP A 355 -26.86 -3.48 12.23
N PRO A 356 -27.01 -2.55 13.19
CA PRO A 356 -26.72 -1.14 12.97
C PRO A 356 -25.23 -0.84 12.75
N SER A 357 -24.32 -1.78 13.06
CA SER A 357 -22.89 -1.64 12.79
C SER A 357 -22.53 -1.85 11.31
N ILE A 358 -23.45 -2.37 10.51
CA ILE A 358 -23.25 -2.64 9.10
C ILE A 358 -23.55 -1.39 8.26
N PHE A 359 -22.68 -1.12 7.29
CA PHE A 359 -22.85 -0.03 6.33
C PHE A 359 -24.21 -0.15 5.61
N PRO A 360 -24.99 0.93 5.46
CA PRO A 360 -24.63 2.35 5.69
C PRO A 360 -25.00 2.90 7.08
N HIS A 361 -25.12 2.03 8.10
CA HIS A 361 -25.48 2.38 9.47
C HIS A 361 -26.88 2.98 9.61
N ASN A 362 -27.83 2.50 8.81
CA ASN A 362 -29.24 2.89 8.84
C ASN A 362 -30.13 1.83 9.50
N GLY A 363 -29.54 0.77 10.09
CA GLY A 363 -30.26 -0.32 10.73
C GLY A 363 -31.06 -1.20 9.77
N LYS A 364 -30.64 -1.31 8.50
CA LYS A 364 -31.25 -2.20 7.50
C LYS A 364 -30.26 -3.24 7.00
N GLY A 365 -30.54 -4.52 7.27
CA GLY A 365 -29.71 -5.65 6.88
C GLY A 365 -28.59 -5.96 7.86
N ASN A 366 -27.77 -6.96 7.50
CA ASN A 366 -26.63 -7.44 8.28
C ASN A 366 -25.50 -7.93 7.36
N ALA A 367 -24.39 -8.42 7.93
CA ALA A 367 -23.22 -8.86 7.17
C ALA A 367 -23.47 -10.04 6.20
N ASP A 368 -24.54 -10.82 6.43
CA ASP A 368 -24.97 -11.93 5.57
C ASP A 368 -26.10 -11.55 4.61
N ASN A 369 -26.79 -10.44 4.86
CA ASN A 369 -27.98 -10.05 4.13
C ASN A 369 -28.02 -8.52 3.97
N MET A 370 -27.57 -8.01 2.82
CA MET A 370 -27.59 -6.58 2.54
C MET A 370 -27.77 -6.25 1.06
N GLY A 371 -28.22 -5.03 0.79
CA GLY A 371 -28.42 -4.51 -0.55
C GLY A 371 -29.76 -4.87 -1.18
N PRO A 372 -29.93 -4.61 -2.50
CA PRO A 372 -28.88 -4.19 -3.43
C PRO A 372 -28.29 -2.80 -3.16
N ILE A 373 -27.00 -2.64 -3.46
CA ILE A 373 -26.22 -1.42 -3.31
C ILE A 373 -25.54 -1.13 -4.65
N TYR A 374 -25.63 0.11 -5.13
CA TYR A 374 -24.91 0.55 -6.33
C TYR A 374 -23.46 0.89 -5.99
N ILE A 375 -22.49 0.33 -6.73
CA ILE A 375 -21.07 0.64 -6.58
C ILE A 375 -20.73 1.85 -7.46
N PRO A 376 -20.37 3.01 -6.89
CA PRO A 376 -20.23 4.24 -7.64
C PRO A 376 -19.14 4.22 -8.73
N GLU A 377 -19.45 4.86 -9.85
CA GLU A 377 -18.58 4.99 -11.03
C GLU A 377 -18.37 6.47 -11.34
N ALA A 378 -17.12 6.83 -11.69
CA ALA A 378 -16.76 8.19 -12.03
C ALA A 378 -17.66 8.74 -13.16
N GLY A 379 -18.19 9.94 -12.98
CA GLY A 379 -19.08 10.61 -13.94
C GLY A 379 -20.54 10.15 -13.89
N LYS A 380 -20.89 9.11 -13.12
CA LYS A 380 -22.29 8.70 -12.96
C LYS A 380 -23.03 9.62 -11.98
N THR A 381 -24.25 9.98 -12.34
CA THR A 381 -25.17 10.74 -11.47
C THR A 381 -26.20 9.83 -10.79
N VAL A 382 -26.44 10.06 -9.49
CA VAL A 382 -27.49 9.41 -8.70
C VAL A 382 -28.41 10.45 -8.06
N ALA A 383 -29.65 10.05 -7.73
CA ALA A 383 -30.57 10.87 -6.96
C ALA A 383 -30.17 10.91 -5.47
N LEU A 384 -30.28 12.08 -4.85
CA LEU A 384 -30.06 12.29 -3.42
C LEU A 384 -31.40 12.52 -2.70
N ASN A 385 -31.64 11.70 -1.69
CA ASN A 385 -32.76 11.82 -0.76
C ASN A 385 -32.37 11.18 0.59
N THR A 386 -33.29 11.15 1.55
CA THR A 386 -33.05 10.59 2.89
C THR A 386 -32.71 9.08 2.88
N GLU A 387 -33.12 8.35 1.85
CA GLU A 387 -32.85 6.91 1.71
C GLU A 387 -31.50 6.62 1.05
N SER A 388 -31.10 7.42 0.06
CA SER A 388 -29.85 7.23 -0.68
C SER A 388 -28.66 7.92 -0.02
N LEU A 389 -28.89 9.00 0.73
CA LEU A 389 -27.83 9.77 1.37
C LEU A 389 -26.95 8.96 2.33
N PRO A 390 -27.47 8.04 3.18
CA PRO A 390 -26.63 7.20 4.04
C PRO A 390 -25.56 6.43 3.27
N TYR A 391 -25.83 6.04 2.01
CA TYR A 391 -24.85 5.35 1.18
C TYR A 391 -23.79 6.31 0.62
N TYR A 392 -24.12 7.57 0.36
CA TYR A 392 -23.23 8.47 -0.41
C TYR A 392 -22.64 9.62 0.40
N LYS A 393 -23.03 9.80 1.67
CA LYS A 393 -22.57 10.94 2.49
C LYS A 393 -21.05 10.97 2.65
N GLU A 394 -20.40 9.85 2.99
CA GLU A 394 -18.93 9.77 3.12
C GLU A 394 -18.23 9.97 1.78
N ILE A 395 -18.85 9.55 0.67
CA ILE A 395 -18.34 9.82 -0.67
C ILE A 395 -18.30 11.32 -0.93
N ILE A 396 -19.42 11.99 -0.68
CA ILE A 396 -19.58 13.43 -0.96
C ILE A 396 -18.66 14.26 -0.06
N SER A 397 -18.64 13.99 1.25
CA SER A 397 -17.87 14.77 2.21
C SER A 397 -16.39 14.36 2.25
N ASP A 398 -16.11 13.12 2.64
CA ASP A 398 -14.78 12.72 3.11
C ASP A 398 -13.88 12.29 1.95
N TYR A 399 -14.45 11.65 0.92
CA TYR A 399 -13.68 11.10 -0.19
C TYR A 399 -13.55 12.06 -1.37
N GLU A 400 -14.55 12.91 -1.61
CA GLU A 400 -14.58 13.88 -2.72
C GLU A 400 -14.55 15.35 -2.27
N GLY A 401 -14.47 15.60 -0.95
CA GLY A 401 -14.08 16.87 -0.35
C GLY A 401 -15.10 17.99 -0.47
N ASN A 402 -16.40 17.68 -0.52
CA ASN A 402 -17.46 18.70 -0.59
C ASN A 402 -18.02 19.02 0.81
N ASP A 403 -18.48 20.26 1.01
CA ASP A 403 -19.26 20.64 2.19
C ASP A 403 -20.68 20.07 2.08
N LEU A 404 -21.01 19.06 2.88
CA LEU A 404 -22.33 18.43 2.91
C LEU A 404 -23.10 18.86 4.16
N LYS A 405 -24.28 19.45 3.97
CA LYS A 405 -25.19 19.86 5.05
C LYS A 405 -26.58 19.31 4.82
N VAL A 406 -27.22 18.83 5.88
CA VAL A 406 -28.53 18.16 5.83
C VAL A 406 -29.44 18.79 6.87
N ASN A 407 -30.55 19.39 6.42
CA ASN A 407 -31.56 20.01 7.27
C ASN A 407 -32.93 19.37 6.95
N GLY A 408 -33.32 18.36 7.73
CA GLY A 408 -34.51 17.55 7.44
C GLY A 408 -34.37 16.86 6.08
N ASN A 409 -35.23 17.24 5.13
CA ASN A 409 -35.22 16.69 3.77
C ASN A 409 -34.35 17.51 2.79
N GLU A 410 -33.88 18.69 3.18
CA GLU A 410 -33.03 19.52 2.33
C GLU A 410 -31.56 19.08 2.46
N ILE A 411 -30.97 18.67 1.34
CA ILE A 411 -29.55 18.32 1.23
C ILE A 411 -28.84 19.45 0.47
N ARG A 412 -27.76 19.98 1.03
CA ARG A 412 -26.91 21.00 0.41
C ARG A 412 -25.49 20.49 0.22
N ILE A 413 -24.93 20.75 -0.96
CA ILE A 413 -23.55 20.46 -1.32
C ILE A 413 -22.88 21.76 -1.74
N ASN A 414 -21.81 22.16 -1.06
CA ASN A 414 -21.10 23.42 -1.28
C ASN A 414 -22.04 24.65 -1.25
N GLY A 415 -23.01 24.64 -0.34
CA GLY A 415 -23.99 25.72 -0.14
C GLY A 415 -25.24 25.65 -1.03
N ALA A 416 -25.21 24.91 -2.14
CA ALA A 416 -26.33 24.77 -3.07
C ALA A 416 -27.23 23.58 -2.73
N VAL A 417 -28.55 23.72 -2.89
CA VAL A 417 -29.51 22.60 -2.74
C VAL A 417 -29.24 21.55 -3.82
N ALA A 418 -29.01 20.31 -3.39
CA ALA A 418 -28.64 19.21 -4.26
C ALA A 418 -29.71 18.10 -4.21
N LYS A 419 -30.28 17.79 -5.38
CA LYS A 419 -31.19 16.65 -5.58
C LYS A 419 -30.50 15.45 -6.22
N THR A 420 -29.27 15.65 -6.69
CA THR A 420 -28.46 14.65 -7.38
C THR A 420 -26.99 14.83 -7.02
N TYR A 421 -26.21 13.78 -7.21
CA TYR A 421 -24.77 13.83 -7.08
C TYR A 421 -24.09 13.10 -8.23
N THR A 422 -23.02 13.69 -8.76
CA THR A 422 -22.17 13.08 -9.78
C THR A 422 -20.83 12.72 -9.16
N PHE A 423 -20.47 11.45 -9.17
CA PHE A 423 -19.23 10.96 -8.57
C PHE A 423 -18.00 11.44 -9.36
N LYS A 424 -16.95 11.85 -8.67
CA LYS A 424 -15.68 12.34 -9.26
C LYS A 424 -14.67 11.22 -9.51
N GLN A 425 -14.84 10.07 -8.87
CA GLN A 425 -13.92 8.93 -9.00
C GLN A 425 -14.65 7.58 -8.93
N ASN A 426 -13.91 6.51 -9.22
CA ASN A 426 -14.40 5.14 -9.12
C ASN A 426 -14.33 4.62 -7.69
N TYR A 427 -15.21 3.67 -7.37
CA TYR A 427 -15.31 3.03 -6.07
C TYR A 427 -15.38 1.52 -6.19
N TYR A 428 -14.91 0.82 -5.15
CA TYR A 428 -14.82 -0.62 -5.12
C TYR A 428 -15.40 -1.18 -3.82
N TRP A 429 -15.88 -2.42 -3.88
CA TRP A 429 -16.35 -3.17 -2.72
C TRP A 429 -15.38 -4.30 -2.41
N MET A 430 -14.77 -4.24 -1.22
CA MET A 430 -13.71 -5.14 -0.79
C MET A 430 -14.21 -6.04 0.33
N MET A 431 -14.03 -7.36 0.20
CA MET A 431 -14.44 -8.34 1.21
C MET A 431 -13.32 -9.32 1.53
N GLY A 432 -13.29 -9.78 2.78
CA GLY A 432 -12.42 -10.89 3.17
C GLY A 432 -12.93 -12.23 2.64
N ASP A 433 -12.04 -13.19 2.51
CA ASP A 433 -12.41 -14.56 2.21
C ASP A 433 -12.89 -15.26 3.50
N ASN A 434 -12.38 -14.85 4.66
CA ASN A 434 -12.89 -15.26 5.96
C ASN A 434 -14.10 -14.41 6.36
N ARG A 435 -15.29 -14.77 5.85
CA ARG A 435 -16.46 -13.88 5.76
C ARG A 435 -17.02 -13.45 7.11
N HIS A 436 -16.95 -14.27 8.15
CA HIS A 436 -17.40 -13.88 9.48
C HIS A 436 -16.27 -13.37 10.38
N ASN A 437 -15.02 -13.40 9.91
CA ASN A 437 -13.85 -12.89 10.64
C ASN A 437 -13.09 -11.84 9.80
N SER A 438 -13.84 -10.92 9.18
CA SER A 438 -13.28 -9.88 8.32
C SER A 438 -14.05 -8.57 8.47
N GLU A 439 -13.38 -7.56 9.04
CA GLU A 439 -13.81 -6.17 8.96
C GLU A 439 -13.46 -5.61 7.58
N ASP A 440 -14.48 -5.45 6.74
CA ASP A 440 -14.37 -5.09 5.34
C ASP A 440 -15.50 -4.15 4.88
N SER A 441 -15.72 -3.97 3.58
CA SER A 441 -16.67 -2.98 3.04
C SER A 441 -18.09 -3.12 3.59
N ARG A 442 -18.48 -4.29 4.11
CA ARG A 442 -19.76 -4.47 4.83
C ARG A 442 -19.88 -3.57 6.05
N TYR A 443 -18.78 -3.17 6.68
CA TYR A 443 -18.75 -2.36 7.89
C TYR A 443 -18.47 -0.89 7.60
N TRP A 444 -17.55 -0.59 6.67
CA TRP A 444 -17.11 0.80 6.41
C TRP A 444 -17.44 1.33 5.02
N GLY A 445 -18.10 0.55 4.16
CA GLY A 445 -18.54 0.98 2.83
C GLY A 445 -17.47 0.90 1.75
N TYR A 446 -17.43 1.90 0.87
CA TYR A 446 -16.69 1.84 -0.38
C TYR A 446 -15.18 2.14 -0.24
N VAL A 447 -14.35 1.51 -1.08
CA VAL A 447 -12.95 1.92 -1.28
C VAL A 447 -12.87 2.87 -2.46
N PRO A 448 -12.44 4.12 -2.26
CA PRO A 448 -12.21 5.04 -3.37
C PRO A 448 -10.98 4.63 -4.19
N GLU A 449 -10.98 4.89 -5.49
CA GLU A 449 -9.85 4.61 -6.40
C GLU A 449 -8.53 5.23 -5.92
N ASN A 450 -8.58 6.42 -5.32
CA ASN A 450 -7.39 7.08 -4.81
C ASN A 450 -6.78 6.39 -3.57
N HIS A 451 -7.43 5.38 -2.98
CA HIS A 451 -6.89 4.57 -1.87
C HIS A 451 -6.22 3.27 -2.35
N ILE A 452 -6.39 2.85 -3.62
CA ILE A 452 -5.80 1.62 -4.13
C ILE A 452 -4.26 1.72 -4.14
N VAL A 453 -3.58 0.75 -3.55
CA VAL A 453 -2.11 0.69 -3.51
C VAL A 453 -1.57 -0.19 -4.62
N GLY A 454 -2.07 -1.41 -4.76
CA GLY A 454 -1.54 -2.35 -5.75
C GLY A 454 -2.08 -3.77 -5.63
N LYS A 455 -1.54 -4.66 -6.45
CA LYS A 455 -1.93 -6.07 -6.56
C LYS A 455 -0.90 -6.95 -5.86
N PRO A 456 -1.27 -7.78 -4.87
CA PRO A 456 -0.38 -8.84 -4.39
C PRO A 456 -0.13 -9.83 -5.52
N VAL A 457 1.12 -10.00 -5.91
CA VAL A 457 1.50 -10.89 -7.03
C VAL A 457 2.17 -12.16 -6.55
N PHE A 458 2.87 -12.10 -5.42
CA PHE A 458 3.81 -13.16 -5.03
C PHE A 458 4.02 -13.23 -3.52
N ILE A 459 4.02 -14.44 -2.96
CA ILE A 459 4.45 -14.76 -1.60
C ILE A 459 5.94 -15.09 -1.66
N TRP A 460 6.81 -14.19 -1.20
CA TRP A 460 8.26 -14.44 -1.23
C TRP A 460 8.75 -15.22 -0.01
N MET A 461 8.03 -15.16 1.10
CA MET A 461 8.28 -15.94 2.31
C MET A 461 6.96 -16.23 3.01
N SER A 462 6.88 -17.36 3.72
CA SER A 462 5.74 -17.67 4.58
C SER A 462 6.23 -18.43 5.80
N TRP A 463 5.76 -18.02 6.97
CA TRP A 463 6.01 -18.76 8.20
C TRP A 463 4.73 -18.99 8.99
N ASP A 464 4.74 -20.05 9.79
CA ASP A 464 3.77 -20.32 10.82
C ASP A 464 4.19 -19.62 12.12
N THR A 465 3.36 -18.73 12.65
CA THR A 465 3.67 -18.03 13.91
C THR A 465 3.82 -18.97 15.10
N ASN A 466 3.19 -20.15 15.04
CA ASN A 466 3.21 -21.16 16.10
C ASN A 466 4.29 -22.24 15.90
N GLY A 467 4.96 -22.25 14.74
CA GLY A 467 5.99 -23.24 14.41
C GLY A 467 7.30 -23.04 15.19
N LYS A 468 8.09 -24.12 15.30
CA LYS A 468 9.41 -24.14 15.97
C LYS A 468 10.54 -24.39 14.97
N GLY A 469 11.66 -23.68 15.13
CA GLY A 469 12.87 -23.86 14.32
C GLY A 469 12.61 -23.67 12.82
N LEU A 470 13.20 -24.55 11.99
CA LEU A 470 13.01 -24.52 10.53
C LEU A 470 11.62 -25.00 10.08
N ASN A 471 10.91 -25.77 10.91
CA ASN A 471 9.52 -26.17 10.66
C ASN A 471 8.54 -24.99 10.73
N LYS A 472 9.03 -23.82 11.17
CA LYS A 472 8.29 -22.57 11.10
C LYS A 472 8.06 -22.12 9.67
N ILE A 473 8.92 -22.46 8.71
CA ILE A 473 8.79 -22.00 7.33
C ILE A 473 7.78 -22.89 6.59
N ARG A 474 6.76 -22.28 5.99
CA ARG A 474 5.79 -22.98 5.14
C ARG A 474 6.36 -23.11 3.72
N TRP A 475 7.27 -24.07 3.53
CA TRP A 475 8.02 -24.24 2.28
C TRP A 475 7.14 -24.36 1.02
N ASN A 476 5.96 -24.95 1.15
CA ASN A 476 4.98 -25.06 0.07
C ASN A 476 4.35 -23.72 -0.36
N ARG A 477 4.50 -22.66 0.45
CA ARG A 477 4.02 -21.30 0.17
C ARG A 477 5.15 -20.33 -0.18
N VAL A 478 6.40 -20.72 0.04
CA VAL A 478 7.55 -19.91 -0.37
C VAL A 478 7.56 -19.81 -1.91
N PHE A 479 7.75 -18.59 -2.41
CA PHE A 479 7.80 -18.27 -3.84
C PHE A 479 6.51 -18.64 -4.60
N THR A 480 5.35 -18.38 -4.01
CA THR A 480 4.06 -18.82 -4.54
C THR A 480 3.25 -17.67 -5.13
N THR A 481 2.56 -17.91 -6.25
CA THR A 481 1.66 -16.92 -6.86
C THR A 481 0.46 -16.64 -5.95
N VAL A 482 0.10 -15.36 -5.80
CA VAL A 482 -1.10 -14.98 -5.03
C VAL A 482 -2.33 -14.96 -5.94
N ASP A 483 -2.21 -14.31 -7.10
CA ASP A 483 -3.32 -14.06 -8.02
C ASP A 483 -3.17 -14.83 -9.35
N GLY A 484 -4.26 -14.98 -10.11
CA GLY A 484 -4.33 -15.75 -11.36
C GLY A 484 -5.33 -16.91 -11.35
N GLU A 485 -5.39 -17.65 -12.45
CA GLU A 485 -6.29 -18.80 -12.62
C GLU A 485 -5.73 -20.10 -12.02
N GLY A 486 -6.60 -21.04 -11.66
CA GLY A 486 -6.22 -22.32 -11.07
C GLY A 486 -5.65 -22.24 -9.65
N GLN A 487 -4.97 -23.30 -9.22
CA GLN A 487 -4.34 -23.40 -7.90
C GLN A 487 -3.07 -22.54 -7.77
N PRO A 488 -2.71 -22.09 -6.55
CA PRO A 488 -1.45 -21.37 -6.33
C PRO A 488 -0.23 -22.23 -6.70
N GLN A 489 0.70 -21.67 -7.47
CA GLN A 489 1.90 -22.36 -7.93
C GLN A 489 3.14 -21.84 -7.21
N SER A 490 3.91 -22.73 -6.58
CA SER A 490 5.23 -22.42 -6.03
C SER A 490 6.32 -22.52 -7.09
N TYR A 491 7.15 -21.48 -7.18
CA TYR A 491 8.32 -21.39 -8.04
C TYR A 491 9.64 -21.59 -7.28
N PHE A 492 9.60 -21.99 -6.02
CA PHE A 492 10.77 -22.07 -5.16
C PHE A 492 11.85 -23.02 -5.71
N GLN A 493 11.46 -24.20 -6.18
CA GLN A 493 12.38 -25.18 -6.74
C GLN A 493 13.04 -24.68 -8.03
N TYR A 494 12.28 -24.03 -8.92
CA TYR A 494 12.83 -23.42 -10.13
C TYR A 494 13.80 -22.28 -9.80
N PHE A 495 13.50 -21.46 -8.79
CA PHE A 495 14.40 -20.43 -8.31
C PHE A 495 15.72 -21.02 -7.81
N LEU A 496 15.68 -22.09 -7.00
CA LEU A 496 16.89 -22.77 -6.53
C LEU A 496 17.71 -23.33 -7.69
N LEU A 497 17.06 -23.91 -8.70
CA LEU A 497 17.74 -24.42 -9.89
C LEU A 497 18.44 -23.30 -10.66
N VAL A 498 17.77 -22.17 -10.89
CA VAL A 498 18.37 -20.98 -11.53
C VAL A 498 19.53 -20.44 -10.69
N LEU A 499 19.41 -20.41 -9.37
CA LEU A 499 20.46 -19.96 -8.46
C LEU A 499 21.70 -20.87 -8.54
N VAL A 500 21.51 -22.18 -8.55
CA VAL A 500 22.60 -23.14 -8.73
C VAL A 500 23.27 -22.95 -10.09
N LEU A 501 22.49 -22.83 -11.17
CA LEU A 501 23.03 -22.56 -12.51
C LEU A 501 23.81 -21.25 -12.57
N PHE A 502 23.35 -20.21 -11.89
CA PHE A 502 24.04 -18.93 -11.80
C PHE A 502 25.41 -19.08 -11.12
N PHE A 503 25.48 -19.73 -9.95
CA PHE A 503 26.75 -19.92 -9.25
C PHE A 503 27.72 -20.84 -9.99
N VAL A 504 27.21 -21.89 -10.64
CA VAL A 504 28.02 -22.76 -11.51
C VAL A 504 28.58 -21.96 -12.69
N GLY A 505 27.74 -21.15 -13.35
CA GLY A 505 28.15 -20.26 -14.44
C GLY A 505 29.19 -19.23 -14.02
N ASP A 506 28.99 -18.58 -12.87
CA ASP A 506 29.93 -17.61 -12.30
C ASP A 506 31.28 -18.26 -11.97
N TYR A 507 31.27 -19.46 -11.39
CA TYR A 507 32.48 -20.24 -11.11
C TYR A 507 33.29 -20.51 -12.39
N PHE A 508 32.66 -21.04 -13.44
CA PHE A 508 33.34 -21.32 -14.71
C PHE A 508 33.80 -20.04 -15.42
N TRP A 509 33.05 -18.95 -15.30
CA TRP A 509 33.43 -17.67 -15.89
C TRP A 509 34.67 -17.07 -15.22
N LYS A 510 34.73 -17.11 -13.89
CA LYS A 510 35.92 -16.68 -13.12
C LYS A 510 37.14 -17.53 -13.46
N LYS A 511 36.98 -18.86 -13.46
CA LYS A 511 38.05 -19.79 -13.84
C LYS A 511 38.58 -19.55 -15.27
N ARG A 512 37.70 -19.21 -16.21
CA ARG A 512 38.11 -18.87 -17.59
C ARG A 512 38.85 -17.53 -17.68
N LYS A 513 38.52 -16.55 -16.83
CA LYS A 513 39.27 -15.29 -16.74
C LYS A 513 40.66 -15.51 -16.13
N GLU A 514 40.74 -16.34 -15.09
CA GLU A 514 42.01 -16.72 -14.46
C GLU A 514 42.92 -17.45 -15.44
N ASN A 515 42.39 -18.37 -16.26
CA ASN A 515 43.18 -19.08 -17.29
C ASN A 515 43.57 -18.19 -18.49
N LYS A 516 43.07 -16.95 -18.59
CA LYS A 516 43.38 -15.98 -19.65
C LYS A 516 44.28 -14.83 -19.18
N ALA A 517 44.45 -14.68 -17.87
CA ALA A 517 45.39 -13.75 -17.24
C ALA A 517 46.72 -14.48 -17.01
#